data_AF-A0A3M1VQ71-F1
#
_entry.id   AF-A0A3M1VQ71-F1
#
_cell.length_a   1.000
_cell.length_b   1.000
_cell.length_c   1.000
_cell.angle_alpha   90.00
_cell.angle_beta   90.00
_cell.angle_gamma   90.00
#
_symmetry.space_group_name_H-M   'P 1'
#
loop_
_entity.id
_entity.type
_entity.pdbx_description
1 polymer ?
#
loop_
_entity_poly.entity_id
_entity_poly.type
_entity_poly.pdbx_seq_one_letter_code
_entity_poly.pdbx_strand_id
1 'polypeptide(L)'
;MSIDWIFDLERDIDNGQEVLACPGLSRNQWYIGKPYDELKQLAQRVANHKKMTVNIVRLVSHHDAIAGDLFLVPTKIGEPGARGEPHIEWSTVETKEAAEMMRDLRQGPAPFFAMQQQETVDPSDE
;
A
#
# COMPACT_ATOMS: atom_id res chain seq x y z
N MET A 1 7.59 13.70 -9.28
CA MET A 1 6.14 13.79 -9.03
C MET A 1 5.70 12.58 -8.24
N SER A 2 4.56 12.61 -7.52
CA SER A 2 4.10 11.45 -6.74
C SER A 2 3.84 10.23 -7.61
N ILE A 3 3.49 10.42 -8.88
CA ILE A 3 3.33 9.32 -9.84
C ILE A 3 4.65 8.63 -10.19
N ASP A 4 5.77 9.36 -10.31
CA ASP A 4 7.08 8.79 -10.59
C ASP A 4 7.48 7.78 -9.49
N TRP A 5 7.16 8.10 -8.24
CA TRP A 5 7.38 7.20 -7.10
C TRP A 5 6.60 5.88 -7.23
N ILE A 6 5.38 5.90 -7.79
CA ILE A 6 4.59 4.67 -8.01
C ILE A 6 5.22 3.82 -9.12
N PHE A 7 5.72 4.43 -10.18
CA PHE A 7 6.43 3.70 -11.23
C PHE A 7 7.77 3.14 -10.75
N ASP A 8 8.49 3.88 -9.90
CA ASP A 8 9.70 3.38 -9.26
C ASP A 8 9.37 2.18 -8.36
N LEU A 9 8.27 2.25 -7.60
CA LEU A 9 7.77 1.15 -6.77
C LEU A 9 7.43 -0.11 -7.60
N GLU A 10 6.72 0.05 -8.72
CA GLU A 10 6.41 -1.04 -9.64
C GLU A 10 7.69 -1.69 -10.17
N ARG A 11 8.66 -0.87 -10.61
CA ARG A 11 9.95 -1.37 -11.09
C ARG A 11 10.73 -2.11 -10.01
N ASP A 12 10.70 -1.65 -8.77
CA ASP A 12 11.38 -2.32 -7.66
C ASP A 12 10.76 -3.69 -7.38
N ILE A 13 9.42 -3.79 -7.40
CA ILE A 13 8.69 -5.06 -7.26
C ILE A 13 9.02 -6.02 -8.42
N ASP A 14 8.97 -5.53 -9.66
CA ASP A 14 9.26 -6.34 -10.86
C ASP A 14 10.72 -6.83 -10.90
N ASN A 15 11.65 -6.07 -10.31
CA ASN A 15 13.05 -6.48 -10.12
C ASN A 15 13.24 -7.49 -8.97
N GLY A 16 12.16 -7.91 -8.32
CA GLY A 16 12.16 -8.88 -7.23
C GLY A 16 12.53 -8.30 -5.87
N GLN A 17 12.48 -6.97 -5.69
CA GLN A 17 12.66 -6.38 -4.36
C GLN A 17 11.44 -6.69 -3.48
N GLU A 18 11.72 -7.01 -2.21
CA GLU A 18 10.66 -7.17 -1.23
C GLU A 18 10.17 -5.80 -0.76
N VAL A 19 8.92 -5.49 -1.13
CA VAL A 19 8.24 -4.27 -0.71
C VAL A 19 7.15 -4.64 0.28
N LEU A 20 7.31 -4.17 1.52
CA LEU A 20 6.30 -4.34 2.57
C LEU A 20 5.46 -3.09 2.75
N ALA A 21 4.21 -3.28 3.14
CA ALA A 21 3.27 -2.21 3.39
C ALA A 21 2.33 -2.51 4.56
N CYS A 22 1.83 -1.45 5.21
CA CYS A 22 0.74 -1.55 6.18
C CYS A 22 -0.18 -0.32 6.10
N PRO A 23 -1.46 -0.44 6.50
CA PRO A 23 -2.38 0.68 6.63
C PRO A 23 -1.82 1.79 7.53
N GLY A 24 -2.02 3.04 7.14
CA GLY A 24 -1.70 4.23 7.92
C GLY A 24 -2.79 4.62 8.90
N LEU A 25 -2.59 5.76 9.58
CA LEU A 25 -3.56 6.28 10.56
C LEU A 25 -4.86 6.76 9.88
N SER A 26 -4.73 7.42 8.73
CA SER A 26 -5.87 7.85 7.93
C SER A 26 -6.46 6.68 7.12
N ARG A 27 -7.73 6.79 6.70
CA ARG A 27 -8.46 5.73 6.00
C ARG A 27 -7.80 5.26 4.70
N ASN A 28 -7.29 6.21 3.91
CA ASN A 28 -6.71 5.94 2.58
C ASN A 28 -5.18 6.06 2.59
N GLN A 29 -4.55 6.08 3.77
CA GLN A 29 -3.11 6.20 3.89
C GLN A 29 -2.48 4.82 4.05
N TRP A 30 -1.31 4.63 3.44
CA TRP A 30 -0.50 3.43 3.60
C TRP A 30 0.95 3.82 3.84
N TYR A 31 1.64 3.07 4.68
CA TYR A 31 3.09 3.09 4.80
C TYR A 31 3.65 1.99 3.91
N ILE A 32 4.54 2.33 2.98
CA ILE A 32 5.05 1.41 1.95
C ILE A 32 6.57 1.58 1.87
N GLY A 33 7.30 0.47 1.69
CA GLY A 33 8.74 0.47 1.46
C GLY A 33 9.58 0.83 2.69
N LYS A 34 9.02 0.68 3.90
CA LYS A 34 9.75 0.86 5.16
C LYS A 34 10.45 -0.44 5.56
N PRO A 35 11.60 -0.36 6.26
CA PRO A 35 12.19 -1.54 6.90
C PRO A 35 11.16 -2.24 7.79
N TYR A 36 11.22 -3.57 7.84
CA TYR A 36 10.22 -4.37 8.54
C TYR A 36 10.04 -3.95 10.02
N ASP A 37 11.11 -3.70 10.77
CA ASP A 37 11.03 -3.28 12.16
C ASP A 37 10.31 -1.93 12.35
N GLU A 38 10.55 -0.98 11.45
CA GLU A 38 9.85 0.32 11.46
C GLU A 38 8.37 0.13 11.09
N LEU A 39 8.10 -0.69 10.08
CA LEU A 39 6.75 -0.98 9.62
C LEU A 39 5.92 -1.70 10.69
N LYS A 40 6.54 -2.60 11.46
CA LYS A 40 5.91 -3.28 12.60
C LYS A 40 5.53 -2.33 13.72
N GLN A 41 6.41 -1.38 14.07
CA GLN A 41 6.09 -0.33 15.05
C GLN A 41 4.96 0.58 14.57
N LEU A 42 4.95 0.93 13.29
CA LEU A 42 3.88 1.71 12.66
C LEU A 42 2.55 0.95 12.67
N ALA A 43 2.57 -0.34 12.29
CA ALA A 43 1.40 -1.21 12.30
C ALA A 43 0.82 -1.33 13.73
N GLN A 44 1.66 -1.53 14.75
CA GLN A 44 1.22 -1.57 16.15
C GLN A 44 0.58 -0.25 16.58
N ARG A 45 1.18 0.88 16.22
CA ARG A 45 0.61 2.21 16.51
C ARG A 45 -0.76 2.39 15.86
N VAL A 46 -0.91 1.95 14.61
CA VAL A 46 -2.18 2.03 13.88
C VAL A 46 -3.22 1.09 14.49
N ALA A 47 -2.82 -0.14 14.85
CA ALA A 47 -3.70 -1.11 15.49
C ALA A 47 -4.24 -0.58 16.82
N ASN A 48 -3.36 -0.03 17.66
CA ASN A 48 -3.72 0.57 18.94
C ASN A 48 -4.63 1.79 18.77
N HIS A 49 -4.33 2.66 17.80
CA HIS A 49 -5.10 3.86 17.53
C HIS A 49 -6.51 3.54 16.99
N LYS A 50 -6.61 2.58 16.06
CA LYS A 50 -7.88 2.20 15.44
C LYS A 50 -8.65 1.14 16.25
N LYS A 51 -8.03 0.59 17.31
CA LYS A 51 -8.54 -0.52 18.12
C LYS A 51 -9.02 -1.69 17.24
N MET A 52 -8.22 -2.01 16.23
CA MET A 52 -8.48 -3.08 15.26
C MET A 52 -7.18 -3.71 14.82
N THR A 53 -7.26 -4.96 14.40
CA THR A 53 -6.15 -5.70 13.81
C THR A 53 -5.67 -5.04 12.51
N VAL A 54 -4.35 -4.99 12.31
CA VAL A 54 -3.70 -4.41 11.13
C VAL A 54 -2.80 -5.46 10.47
N ASN A 55 -2.94 -5.64 9.18
CA ASN A 55 -2.10 -6.56 8.42
C ASN A 55 -0.87 -5.84 7.86
N ILE A 56 0.29 -6.46 8.02
CA ILE A 56 1.49 -6.17 7.23
C ILE A 56 1.42 -7.09 6.00
N VAL A 57 1.52 -6.48 4.83
CA VAL A 57 1.42 -7.18 3.55
C VAL A 57 2.69 -6.99 2.75
N ARG A 58 3.01 -7.98 1.92
CA ARG A 58 3.98 -7.85 0.83
C ARG A 58 3.23 -7.40 -0.41
N LEU A 59 3.74 -6.35 -1.05
CA LEU A 59 3.26 -5.91 -2.36
C LEU A 59 3.96 -6.75 -3.43
N VAL A 60 3.16 -7.30 -4.34
CA VAL A 60 3.63 -8.07 -5.49
C VAL A 60 2.99 -7.55 -6.77
N SER A 61 3.57 -7.93 -7.90
CA SER A 61 2.98 -7.59 -9.19
C SER A 61 1.56 -8.12 -9.24
N HIS A 62 0.64 -7.33 -9.80
CA HIS A 62 -0.74 -7.76 -9.95
C HIS A 62 -0.90 -8.96 -10.90
N HIS A 63 0.16 -9.29 -11.66
CA HIS A 63 0.27 -10.52 -12.46
C HIS A 63 0.58 -11.76 -11.63
N ASP A 64 1.16 -11.59 -10.45
CA ASP A 64 1.55 -12.67 -9.51
C ASP A 64 0.50 -12.89 -8.40
N ALA A 65 -0.65 -12.21 -8.51
CA ALA A 65 -1.75 -12.34 -7.57
C ALA A 65 -2.27 -13.78 -7.52
N ILE A 66 -2.49 -14.30 -6.31
CA ILE A 66 -3.14 -15.60 -6.10
C ILE A 66 -4.60 -15.42 -5.71
N ALA A 67 -5.38 -16.49 -5.78
CA ALA A 67 -6.80 -16.46 -5.44
C ALA A 67 -7.01 -16.02 -3.98
N GLY A 68 -7.78 -14.96 -3.78
CA GLY A 68 -8.06 -14.37 -2.46
C GLY A 68 -7.17 -13.19 -2.09
N ASP A 69 -6.13 -12.88 -2.88
CA ASP A 69 -5.35 -11.66 -2.69
C ASP A 69 -6.22 -10.43 -2.95
N LEU A 70 -5.99 -9.39 -2.14
CA LEU A 70 -6.56 -8.06 -2.37
C LEU A 70 -5.59 -7.22 -3.20
N PHE A 71 -6.11 -6.19 -3.89
CA PHE A 71 -5.30 -5.24 -4.65
C PHE A 71 -5.26 -3.88 -3.94
N LEU A 72 -4.07 -3.29 -3.86
CA LEU A 72 -3.82 -1.93 -3.39
C LEU A 72 -3.75 -0.97 -4.58
N VAL A 73 -4.66 -0.01 -4.61
CA VAL A 73 -4.92 0.83 -5.78
C VAL A 73 -4.75 2.30 -5.43
N PRO A 74 -3.92 3.08 -6.15
CA PRO A 74 -3.84 4.52 -5.96
C PRO A 74 -5.08 5.19 -6.55
N THR A 75 -5.95 5.74 -5.71
CA THR A 75 -7.22 6.35 -6.13
C THR A 75 -7.12 7.86 -6.30
N LYS A 76 -6.11 8.50 -5.70
CA LYS A 76 -5.81 9.91 -5.89
C LYS A 76 -4.33 10.19 -5.76
N ILE A 77 -3.73 10.73 -6.82
CA ILE A 77 -2.31 11.12 -6.86
C ILE A 77 -2.24 12.64 -6.79
N GLY A 78 -1.78 13.15 -5.65
CA GLY A 78 -1.58 14.57 -5.40
C GLY A 78 -0.15 15.03 -5.69
N GLU A 79 0.07 16.34 -5.55
CA GLU A 79 1.40 16.92 -5.56
C GLU A 79 2.24 16.41 -4.37
N PRO A 80 3.55 16.18 -4.55
CA PRO A 80 4.44 15.85 -3.45
C PRO A 80 4.36 16.88 -2.33
N GLY A 81 4.54 16.41 -1.10
CA GLY A 81 4.60 17.27 0.08
C GLY A 81 5.85 18.16 0.09
N ALA A 82 5.95 18.99 1.12
CA ALA A 82 7.01 20.01 1.23
C ALA A 82 8.43 19.42 1.31
N ARG A 83 8.59 18.14 1.65
CA ARG A 83 9.88 17.43 1.69
C ARG A 83 10.01 16.42 0.55
N GLY A 84 9.17 16.50 -0.48
CA GLY A 84 9.17 15.59 -1.62
C GLY A 84 8.49 14.24 -1.36
N GLU A 85 7.84 14.06 -0.21
CA GLU A 85 7.10 12.85 0.10
C GLU A 85 5.92 12.66 -0.86
N PRO A 86 5.68 11.42 -1.37
CA PRO A 86 4.57 11.17 -2.26
C PRO A 86 3.25 11.35 -1.52
N HIS A 87 2.31 12.06 -2.14
CA HIS A 87 0.96 12.24 -1.62
C HIS A 87 -0.02 11.41 -2.43
N ILE A 88 -0.32 10.21 -1.93
CA ILE A 88 -1.17 9.24 -2.62
C ILE A 88 -2.23 8.73 -1.64
N GLU A 89 -3.50 8.80 -2.07
CA GLU A 89 -4.59 8.09 -1.40
C GLU A 89 -4.76 6.71 -2.05
N TRP A 90 -4.88 5.69 -1.22
CA TRP A 90 -4.97 4.30 -1.64
C TRP A 90 -6.31 3.69 -1.23
N SER A 91 -6.73 2.65 -1.94
CA SER A 91 -7.87 1.82 -1.57
C SER A 91 -7.57 0.35 -1.83
N THR A 92 -8.23 -0.52 -1.08
CA THR A 92 -8.11 -1.97 -1.25
C THR A 92 -9.35 -2.51 -1.94
N VAL A 93 -9.17 -3.37 -2.94
CA VAL A 93 -10.26 -3.99 -3.70
C VAL A 93 -10.01 -5.48 -3.89
N GLU A 94 -11.06 -6.25 -4.15
CA GLU A 94 -10.99 -7.72 -4.22
C GLU A 94 -10.68 -8.26 -5.61
N THR A 95 -10.85 -7.44 -6.66
CA THR A 95 -10.72 -7.89 -8.05
C THR A 95 -9.83 -6.97 -8.86
N LYS A 96 -9.16 -7.55 -9.87
CA LYS A 96 -8.33 -6.81 -10.81
C LYS A 96 -9.16 -5.80 -11.60
N GLU A 97 -10.38 -6.18 -11.98
CA GLU A 97 -11.29 -5.32 -12.73
C GLU A 97 -11.70 -4.10 -11.91
N ALA A 98 -12.00 -4.27 -10.61
CA ALA A 98 -12.28 -3.15 -9.73
C ALA A 98 -11.06 -2.23 -9.57
N ALA A 99 -9.85 -2.79 -9.51
CA ALA A 99 -8.62 -2.02 -9.42
C ALA A 99 -8.40 -1.14 -10.66
N GLU A 100 -8.60 -1.72 -11.85
CA GLU A 100 -8.55 -1.03 -13.14
C GLU A 100 -9.55 0.14 -13.23
N MET A 101 -10.75 -0.03 -12.67
CA MET A 101 -11.79 1.01 -12.66
C MET A 101 -11.56 2.11 -11.63
N MET A 102 -10.82 1.83 -10.55
CA MET A 102 -10.63 2.75 -9.42
C MET A 102 -9.32 3.52 -9.45
N ARG A 103 -8.31 3.06 -10.20
CA ARG A 103 -7.01 3.74 -10.26
C ARG A 103 -7.12 5.16 -10.83
N ASP A 104 -6.32 6.06 -10.29
CA ASP A 104 -6.21 7.42 -10.83
C ASP A 104 -5.58 7.39 -12.24
N LEU A 105 -6.27 7.96 -13.22
CA LEU A 105 -5.83 8.03 -14.61
C LEU A 105 -5.37 9.43 -15.04
N ARG A 106 -5.49 10.43 -14.15
CA ARG A 106 -5.25 11.85 -14.50
C ARG A 106 -3.82 12.14 -14.96
N GLN A 107 -2.86 11.37 -14.46
CA GLN A 107 -1.44 11.51 -14.78
C GLN A 107 -0.92 10.33 -15.63
N GLY A 108 -1.82 9.50 -16.17
CA GLY A 108 -1.51 8.23 -16.83
C GLY A 108 -2.02 7.02 -16.03
N PRO A 109 -1.96 5.81 -16.60
CA PRO A 109 -2.45 4.60 -15.93
C PRO A 109 -1.53 4.25 -14.75
N ALA A 110 -1.92 4.65 -13.55
CA ALA A 110 -1.15 4.35 -12.36
C ALA A 110 -1.08 2.82 -12.13
N PRO A 111 0.11 2.29 -11.77
CA PRO A 111 0.23 0.91 -11.30
C PRO A 111 -0.61 0.63 -10.06
N PHE A 112 -1.01 -0.61 -9.89
CA PHE A 112 -1.61 -1.14 -8.67
C PHE A 112 -1.00 -2.51 -8.36
N PHE A 113 -1.11 -2.93 -7.11
CA PHE A 113 -0.31 -4.04 -6.58
C PHE A 113 -1.21 -5.06 -5.92
N ALA A 114 -0.89 -6.35 -6.05
CA ALA A 114 -1.53 -7.36 -5.22
C ALA A 114 -0.88 -7.37 -3.83
N MET A 115 -1.67 -7.71 -2.80
CA MET A 115 -1.27 -7.73 -1.40
C MET A 115 -1.32 -9.14 -0.87
N GLN A 116 -0.15 -9.65 -0.47
CA GLN A 116 -0.02 -10.94 0.19
C GLN A 116 0.23 -10.73 1.67
N GLN A 117 -0.65 -11.24 2.53
CA GLN A 117 -0.51 -11.09 3.98
C GLN A 117 0.77 -11.79 4.49
N GLN A 118 1.59 -11.05 5.23
CA GLN A 118 2.81 -11.57 5.86
C GLN A 118 2.62 -11.75 7.36
N GLU A 119 2.08 -10.73 8.03
CA GLU A 119 1.88 -10.73 9.47
C GLU A 119 0.61 -9.96 9.83
N THR A 120 0.03 -10.32 10.97
CA THR A 120 -1.11 -9.68 11.57
C THR A 120 -0.71 -9.10 12.92
N VAL A 121 -1.01 -7.81 13.12
CA VAL A 121 -0.70 -7.08 14.35
C VAL A 121 -1.99 -6.69 15.05
N ASP A 122 -2.20 -7.24 16.24
CA ASP A 122 -3.37 -6.96 17.07
C ASP A 122 -3.16 -5.71 17.93
N PRO A 123 -4.24 -4.99 18.28
CA PRO A 123 -4.15 -3.92 19.26
C PRO A 123 -3.68 -4.47 20.61
N SER A 124 -2.82 -3.72 21.29
CA SER A 124 -2.42 -4.03 22.66
C SER A 124 -3.62 -3.84 23.60
N ASP A 125 -3.74 -4.73 24.61
CA ASP A 125 -4.82 -4.75 25.60
C ASP A 125 -4.79 -3.58 26.62
N GLU A 126 -3.95 -2.57 26.39
CA GLU A 126 -3.81 -1.39 27.26
C GLU A 126 -4.88 -0.30 27.01
#